data_AF-A0A1E3QKV1-F1
#
_entry.id   AF-A0A1E3QKV1-F1
#
_cell.length_a   1.000
_cell.length_b   1.000
_cell.length_c   1.000
_cell.angle_alpha   90.00
_cell.angle_beta   90.00
_cell.angle_gamma   90.00
#
_symmetry.space_group_name_H-M   'P 1'
#
loop_
_entity.id
_entity.type
_entity.pdbx_description
1 polymer ?
#
loop_
_entity_poly.entity_id
_entity_poly.type
_entity_poly.pdbx_seq_one_letter_code
_entity_poly.pdbx_strand_id
1 'polypeptide(L)'
;MPETKPQLPEYEKLKQKLHDTILKKHEIDKELAQFEEEIYTKESEYFSECLYGNIIKGFENFHKSNPANVSTFKRKFQFTDDDRIFSLSSASYIKHLKKTNGSAAVASLGLPANIGKMVDDDDLIDEIDSVTGTPSSNGRKRKKED
;
A
#
# COMPACT_ATOMS: atom_id res chain seq x y z
N MET A 1 -36.02 -5.01 -34.32
CA MET A 1 -35.15 -3.98 -33.74
C MET A 1 -33.80 -4.09 -34.44
N PRO A 2 -33.22 -3.02 -35.02
CA PRO A 2 -31.92 -3.13 -35.63
C PRO A 2 -30.85 -3.19 -34.53
N GLU A 3 -30.12 -4.31 -34.47
CA GLU A 3 -28.91 -4.42 -33.68
C GLU A 3 -27.85 -3.50 -34.26
N THR A 4 -27.51 -2.44 -33.54
CA THR A 4 -26.39 -1.57 -33.86
C THR A 4 -25.10 -2.33 -33.54
N LYS A 5 -24.54 -3.00 -34.55
CA LYS A 5 -23.16 -3.51 -34.49
C LYS A 5 -22.26 -2.36 -34.03
N PRO A 6 -21.43 -2.52 -32.99
CA PRO A 6 -20.50 -1.47 -32.59
C PRO A 6 -19.66 -1.09 -33.81
N GLN A 7 -19.62 0.19 -34.14
CA GLN A 7 -18.82 0.64 -35.26
C GLN A 7 -17.37 0.35 -34.87
N LEU A 8 -16.66 -0.48 -35.65
CA LEU A 8 -15.23 -0.82 -35.48
C LEU A 8 -14.35 0.33 -34.90
N PRO A 9 -14.46 1.60 -35.37
CA PRO A 9 -13.69 2.70 -34.80
C PRO A 9 -14.03 3.05 -33.34
N GLU A 10 -15.25 2.80 -32.87
CA GLU A 10 -15.67 3.01 -31.48
C GLU A 10 -15.09 1.92 -30.55
N TYR A 11 -15.06 0.67 -31.03
CA TYR A 11 -14.44 -0.44 -30.32
C TYR A 11 -12.93 -0.22 -30.09
N GLU A 12 -12.19 0.19 -31.13
CA GLU A 12 -10.76 0.47 -31.01
C GLU A 12 -10.47 1.64 -30.04
N LYS A 13 -11.29 2.70 -30.08
CA LYS A 13 -11.20 3.81 -29.11
C LYS A 13 -11.45 3.35 -27.68
N LEU A 14 -12.47 2.51 -27.47
CA LEU A 14 -12.79 1.98 -26.14
C LEU A 14 -11.67 1.06 -25.62
N LYS A 15 -11.07 0.25 -26.49
CA LYS A 15 -9.92 -0.61 -26.18
C LYS A 15 -8.71 0.22 -25.76
N GLN A 16 -8.37 1.28 -26.50
CA GLN A 16 -7.29 2.21 -26.12
C GLN A 16 -7.57 2.87 -24.77
N LYS A 17 -8.79 3.38 -24.57
CA LYS A 17 -9.19 4.00 -23.30
C LYS A 17 -9.09 3.04 -22.12
N LEU A 18 -9.48 1.78 -22.30
CA LEU A 18 -9.36 0.75 -21.27
C LEU A 18 -7.89 0.52 -20.91
N HIS A 19 -7.03 0.34 -21.91
CA HIS A 19 -5.60 0.18 -21.73
C HIS A 19 -4.97 1.35 -20.95
N ASP A 20 -5.27 2.59 -21.36
CA ASP A 20 -4.75 3.78 -20.68
C ASP A 20 -5.25 3.89 -19.24
N THR A 21 -6.49 3.47 -18.98
CA THR A 21 -7.07 3.46 -17.63
C THR A 21 -6.39 2.41 -16.75
N ILE A 22 -6.06 1.24 -17.30
CA ILE A 22 -5.33 0.19 -16.57
C ILE A 22 -3.93 0.67 -16.20
N LEU A 23 -3.19 1.25 -17.15
CA LEU A 23 -1.86 1.81 -16.88
C LEU A 23 -1.91 2.91 -15.82
N LYS A 24 -2.91 3.80 -15.93
CA LYS A 24 -3.10 4.86 -14.93
C LYS A 24 -3.42 4.30 -13.55
N LYS A 25 -4.26 3.25 -13.45
CA LYS A 25 -4.54 2.57 -12.18
C LYS A 25 -3.24 2.04 -11.58
N HIS A 26 -2.41 1.36 -12.37
CA HIS A 26 -1.14 0.81 -11.91
C HIS A 26 -0.17 1.90 -11.42
N GLU A 27 -0.10 3.04 -12.10
CA GLU A 27 0.72 4.17 -11.65
C GLU A 27 0.24 4.75 -10.31
N ILE A 28 -1.08 4.92 -10.15
CA ILE A 28 -1.68 5.38 -8.88
C ILE A 28 -1.44 4.37 -7.76
N ASP A 29 -1.59 3.06 -8.01
CA ASP A 29 -1.37 2.02 -7.01
C ASP A 29 0.09 2.02 -6.54
N LYS A 30 1.04 2.29 -7.44
CA LYS A 30 2.46 2.43 -7.12
C LYS A 30 2.74 3.70 -6.29
N GLU A 31 2.18 4.84 -6.67
CA GLU A 31 2.31 6.09 -5.89
C GLU A 31 1.70 5.93 -4.50
N LEU A 32 0.54 5.28 -4.39
CA LEU A 32 -0.10 4.99 -3.11
C LEU A 32 0.81 4.17 -2.20
N ALA A 33 1.42 3.10 -2.71
CA ALA A 33 2.36 2.28 -1.95
C ALA A 33 3.57 3.09 -1.46
N GLN A 34 4.08 4.02 -2.27
CA GLN A 34 5.17 4.92 -1.87
C GLN A 34 4.76 5.84 -0.71
N PHE A 35 3.57 6.44 -0.78
CA PHE A 35 3.07 7.29 0.31
C PHE A 35 2.81 6.50 1.58
N GLU A 36 2.32 5.27 1.49
CA GLU A 36 2.12 4.41 2.67
C GLU A 36 3.44 4.09 3.38
N GLU A 37 4.51 3.84 2.63
CA GLU A 37 5.86 3.66 3.18
C GLU A 37 6.40 4.94 3.83
N GLU A 38 6.19 6.09 3.19
CA GLU A 38 6.58 7.40 3.73
C GLU A 38 5.86 7.68 5.05
N ILE A 39 4.54 7.46 5.10
CA ILE A 39 3.73 7.62 6.31
C ILE A 39 4.27 6.75 7.43
N TYR A 40 4.50 5.46 7.17
CA TYR A 40 5.03 4.52 8.17
C TYR A 40 6.39 4.94 8.73
N THR A 41 7.26 5.44 7.84
CA THR A 41 8.59 5.95 8.21
C THR A 41 8.45 7.19 9.09
N LYS A 42 7.60 8.15 8.69
CA LYS A 42 7.36 9.40 9.42
C LYS A 42 6.71 9.18 10.77
N GLU A 43 5.80 8.22 10.90
CA GLU A 43 5.27 7.81 12.20
C GLU A 43 6.40 7.35 13.12
N SER A 44 7.26 6.47 12.63
CA SER A 44 8.37 5.91 13.42
C SER A 44 9.35 7.01 13.86
N GLU A 45 9.69 7.93 12.95
CA GLU A 45 10.50 9.12 13.24
C GLU A 45 9.84 9.98 14.33
N TYR A 46 8.57 10.36 14.15
CA TYR A 46 7.82 11.20 15.07
C TYR A 46 7.72 10.61 16.49
N PHE A 47 7.38 9.32 16.61
CA PHE A 47 7.23 8.68 17.92
C PHE A 47 8.56 8.46 18.64
N SER A 48 9.66 8.33 17.90
CA SER A 48 11.00 8.18 18.51
C SER A 48 11.47 9.44 19.24
N GLU A 49 11.01 10.62 18.82
CA GLU A 49 11.40 11.92 19.35
C GLU A 49 10.43 12.47 20.43
N CYS A 50 9.23 11.89 20.54
CA CYS A 50 8.18 12.37 21.45
C CYS A 50 8.47 12.03 22.92
N LEU A 51 8.89 13.03 23.71
CA LEU A 51 9.22 12.86 25.14
C LEU A 51 8.12 13.28 26.13
N TYR A 52 7.29 14.26 25.75
CA TYR A 52 6.36 14.94 26.68
C TYR A 52 4.89 14.82 26.27
N GLY A 53 4.60 14.05 25.24
CA GLY A 53 3.27 13.88 24.65
C GLY A 53 3.38 13.60 23.16
N ASN A 54 2.29 13.10 22.57
CA ASN A 54 2.16 12.93 21.14
C ASN A 54 0.69 13.12 20.73
N ILE A 55 0.44 13.28 19.43
CA ILE A 55 -0.92 13.44 18.87
C ILE A 55 -1.89 12.31 19.27
N ILE A 56 -1.38 11.10 19.50
CA ILE A 56 -2.23 9.92 19.77
C ILE A 56 -2.74 9.91 21.22
N LYS A 57 -1.85 10.14 22.18
CA LYS A 57 -2.12 10.01 23.63
C LYS A 57 -2.27 11.37 24.33
N GLY A 58 -2.04 12.48 23.61
CA GLY A 58 -2.20 13.85 24.08
C GLY A 58 -0.92 14.49 24.65
N PHE A 59 -1.03 15.79 24.96
CA PHE A 59 0.06 16.65 25.46
C PHE A 59 -0.09 17.09 26.92
N GLU A 60 -0.92 16.38 27.70
CA GLU A 60 -1.21 16.69 29.11
C GLU A 60 0.03 16.80 30.00
N ASN A 61 1.13 16.15 29.62
CA ASN A 61 2.39 16.15 30.38
C ASN A 61 3.31 17.31 30.04
N PHE A 62 2.98 18.16 29.05
CA PHE A 62 3.78 19.32 28.67
C PHE A 62 3.95 20.31 29.84
N HIS A 63 2.86 20.58 30.56
CA HIS A 63 2.85 21.49 31.73
C HIS A 63 3.46 20.88 33.01
N LYS A 64 3.70 19.56 33.04
CA LYS A 64 4.23 18.81 34.20
C LYS A 64 5.68 18.36 33.98
N SER A 65 6.34 18.89 32.95
CA SER A 65 7.69 18.55 32.50
C SER A 65 8.77 19.01 33.48
N ASN A 66 8.75 18.50 34.71
CA ASN A 66 9.90 18.60 35.59
C ASN A 66 10.99 17.64 35.06
N PRO A 67 12.21 18.13 34.76
CA PRO A 67 13.31 17.31 34.22
C PRO A 67 13.64 16.08 35.06
N ALA A 68 13.30 16.08 36.36
CA ALA A 68 13.46 14.92 37.24
C ALA A 68 12.58 13.70 36.86
N ASN A 69 11.50 13.89 36.09
CA ASN A 69 10.52 12.85 35.77
C ASN A 69 10.61 12.31 34.34
N VAL A 70 11.57 12.80 33.53
CA VAL A 70 11.72 12.41 32.10
C VAL A 70 11.88 10.90 31.93
N SER A 71 12.61 10.23 32.82
CA SER A 71 12.78 8.77 32.81
C SER A 71 11.49 8.00 33.10
N THR A 72 10.61 8.56 33.95
CA THR A 72 9.30 8.00 34.27
C THR A 72 8.31 8.17 33.11
N PHE A 73 8.37 9.29 32.39
CA PHE A 73 7.53 9.53 31.21
C PHE A 73 7.93 8.68 30.00
N LYS A 74 9.23 8.49 29.76
CA LYS A 74 9.73 7.57 28.71
C LYS A 74 9.24 6.13 28.88
N ARG A 75 9.12 5.64 30.12
CA ARG A 75 8.57 4.30 30.40
C ARG A 75 7.05 4.22 30.23
N LYS A 76 6.33 5.34 30.34
CA LYS A 76 4.88 5.41 30.17
C LYS A 76 4.45 5.53 28.70
N PHE A 77 5.29 6.11 27.84
CA PHE A 77 5.05 6.27 26.41
C PHE A 77 5.70 5.15 25.59
N GLN A 78 5.39 3.89 25.92
CA GLN A 78 5.70 2.81 24.99
C GLN A 78 4.85 2.99 23.73
N PHE A 79 5.54 3.12 22.61
CA PHE A 79 4.96 3.10 21.28
C PHE A 79 4.65 1.65 20.91
N THR A 80 3.41 1.41 20.48
CA THR A 80 2.94 0.10 20.02
C THR A 80 2.48 0.21 18.57
N ASP A 81 2.44 -0.90 17.83
CA ASP A 81 1.97 -0.88 16.45
C ASP A 81 0.50 -0.45 16.33
N ASP A 82 -0.28 -0.63 17.40
CA ASP A 82 -1.66 -0.13 17.53
C ASP A 82 -1.74 1.41 17.51
N ASP A 83 -0.66 2.11 17.88
CA ASP A 83 -0.59 3.58 17.87
C ASP A 83 -0.31 4.17 16.47
N ARG A 84 -0.09 3.33 15.45
CA ARG A 84 0.18 3.70 14.05
C ARG A 84 -1.09 4.10 13.29
N ILE A 85 -1.86 5.02 13.84
CA ILE A 85 -3.20 5.33 13.35
C ILE A 85 -3.23 5.85 11.90
N PHE A 86 -2.13 6.44 11.40
CA PHE A 86 -2.09 6.95 10.03
C PHE A 86 -1.86 5.81 9.04
N SER A 87 -0.92 4.91 9.32
CA SER A 87 -0.79 3.68 8.53
C SER A 87 -2.06 2.82 8.60
N LEU A 88 -2.65 2.69 9.79
CA LEU A 88 -3.90 1.96 10.01
C LEU A 88 -5.15 2.66 9.43
N SER A 89 -5.02 3.89 8.93
CA SER A 89 -6.11 4.55 8.21
C SER A 89 -6.24 4.06 6.76
N SER A 90 -5.20 3.43 6.20
CA SER A 90 -5.24 2.87 4.85
C SER A 90 -5.74 1.43 4.83
N ALA A 91 -6.80 1.19 4.06
CA ALA A 91 -7.30 -0.16 3.82
C ALA A 91 -6.31 -1.03 3.03
N SER A 92 -5.55 -0.43 2.11
CA SER A 92 -4.53 -1.11 1.30
C SER A 92 -3.35 -1.56 2.15
N TYR A 93 -2.89 -0.70 3.08
CA TYR A 93 -1.90 -1.05 4.09
C TYR A 93 -2.39 -2.20 4.97
N ILE A 94 -3.63 -2.14 5.47
CA ILE A 94 -4.20 -3.21 6.28
C ILE A 94 -4.33 -4.52 5.50
N LYS A 95 -4.67 -4.47 4.21
CA LYS A 95 -4.69 -5.66 3.33
C LYS A 95 -3.30 -6.28 3.23
N HIS A 96 -2.26 -5.46 3.02
CA HIS A 96 -0.86 -5.90 3.03
C HIS A 96 -0.48 -6.52 4.38
N LEU A 97 -0.84 -5.89 5.50
CA LEU A 97 -0.56 -6.39 6.84
C LEU A 97 -1.24 -7.75 7.12
N LYS A 98 -2.49 -7.93 6.66
CA LYS A 98 -3.18 -9.24 6.72
C LYS A 98 -2.47 -10.29 5.87
N LYS A 99 -1.94 -9.93 4.71
CA LYS A 99 -1.23 -10.83 3.79
C LYS A 99 0.13 -11.26 4.35
N THR A 100 0.87 -10.34 4.97
CA THR A 100 2.21 -10.61 5.51
C THR A 100 2.17 -11.29 6.87
N ASN A 101 1.30 -10.84 7.78
CA ASN A 101 1.27 -11.28 9.19
C ASN A 101 0.07 -12.19 9.52
N GLY A 102 -0.76 -12.50 8.52
CA GLY A 102 -1.98 -13.27 8.69
C GLY A 102 -3.14 -12.45 9.28
N SER A 103 -4.36 -12.98 9.15
CA SER A 103 -5.58 -12.30 9.61
C SER A 103 -5.63 -12.05 11.13
N ALA A 104 -4.84 -12.79 11.92
CA ALA A 104 -4.79 -12.68 13.38
C ALA A 104 -4.15 -11.37 13.85
N ALA A 105 -3.11 -10.87 13.16
CA ALA A 105 -2.45 -9.61 13.52
C ALA A 105 -3.43 -8.43 13.42
N VAL A 106 -4.25 -8.41 12.37
CA VAL A 106 -5.23 -7.33 12.17
C VAL A 106 -6.45 -7.44 13.07
N ALA A 107 -6.82 -8.66 13.48
CA ALA A 107 -7.87 -8.84 14.49
C ALA A 107 -7.48 -8.25 15.86
N SER A 108 -6.18 -8.26 16.20
CA SER A 108 -5.70 -7.71 17.48
C SER A 108 -5.81 -6.18 17.57
N LEU A 109 -5.80 -5.49 16.43
CA LEU A 109 -5.86 -4.03 16.31
C LEU A 109 -7.27 -3.42 16.53
N GLY A 110 -8.28 -4.24 16.84
CA GLY A 110 -9.64 -3.77 17.10
C GLY A 110 -10.35 -3.14 15.88
N LEU A 111 -9.80 -3.32 14.67
CA LEU A 111 -10.35 -2.79 13.43
C LEU A 111 -11.64 -3.52 13.03
N PRO A 112 -12.65 -2.84 12.49
CA PRO A 112 -13.88 -3.48 12.04
C PRO A 112 -13.60 -4.51 10.94
N ALA A 113 -14.27 -5.67 11.01
CA ALA A 113 -14.05 -6.83 10.15
C ALA A 113 -14.20 -6.54 8.63
N ASN A 114 -14.84 -5.42 8.28
CA ASN A 114 -15.08 -5.03 6.89
C ASN A 114 -13.93 -4.21 6.25
N ILE A 115 -12.94 -3.76 7.03
CA ILE A 115 -11.79 -3.03 6.51
C ILE A 115 -10.86 -3.97 5.72
N GLY A 116 -10.50 -3.57 4.50
CA GLY A 116 -9.71 -4.37 3.56
C GLY A 116 -10.52 -5.44 2.80
N LYS A 117 -11.85 -5.44 2.91
CA LYS A 117 -12.76 -6.34 2.18
C LYS A 117 -13.18 -5.75 0.82
N MET A 118 -12.27 -5.04 0.14
CA MET A 118 -12.48 -4.62 -1.25
C MET A 118 -12.07 -5.79 -2.14
N VAL A 119 -13.06 -6.19 -2.94
CA VAL A 119 -13.14 -7.31 -3.90
C VAL A 119 -11.78 -7.73 -4.44
N ASP A 120 -11.44 -9.00 -4.25
CA ASP A 120 -10.25 -9.65 -4.79
C ASP A 120 -10.37 -9.82 -6.32
N ASP A 121 -10.32 -8.71 -7.06
CA ASP A 121 -10.24 -8.71 -8.54
C ASP A 121 -8.79 -8.56 -9.05
N ASP A 122 -7.83 -8.30 -8.16
CA ASP A 122 -6.43 -8.00 -8.54
C ASP A 122 -5.58 -9.23 -8.87
N ASP A 123 -5.97 -10.44 -8.44
CA ASP A 123 -5.20 -11.67 -8.70
C ASP A 123 -5.31 -12.17 -10.18
N LEU A 124 -6.10 -11.48 -11.04
CA LEU A 124 -6.36 -11.88 -12.42
C LEU A 124 -5.61 -11.04 -13.48
N ILE A 125 -4.85 -10.01 -13.09
CA ILE A 125 -4.36 -8.99 -14.04
C ILE A 125 -2.85 -9.13 -14.34
N ASP A 126 -2.12 -9.92 -13.56
CA ASP A 126 -0.67 -10.17 -13.75
C ASP A 126 -0.34 -10.93 -15.08
N GLU A 127 -1.35 -11.41 -15.81
CA GLU A 127 -1.17 -12.19 -17.05
C GLU A 127 -1.29 -11.36 -18.35
N ILE A 128 -1.54 -10.05 -18.28
CA ILE A 128 -1.65 -9.21 -19.50
C ILE A 128 -0.28 -8.80 -20.08
N ASP A 129 0.78 -8.77 -19.27
CA ASP A 129 2.12 -8.38 -19.74
C ASP A 129 2.78 -9.45 -20.64
N SER A 130 2.19 -10.64 -20.78
CA SER A 130 2.70 -11.69 -21.68
C SER A 130 2.15 -11.62 -23.11
N VAL A 131 0.98 -10.99 -23.34
CA VAL A 131 0.29 -11.08 -24.64
C VAL A 131 0.74 -10.02 -25.66
N THR A 132 1.54 -9.03 -25.27
CA THR A 132 2.12 -8.03 -26.20
C THR A 132 3.64 -8.17 -26.30
N GLY A 133 4.09 -9.27 -26.91
CA GLY A 133 5.23 -9.24 -27.81
C GLY A 133 6.63 -9.24 -27.19
N THR A 134 7.03 -10.35 -26.55
CA THR A 134 8.44 -10.73 -26.51
C THR A 134 8.81 -11.41 -27.84
N PRO A 135 9.76 -10.92 -28.66
CA PRO A 135 10.38 -11.75 -29.67
C PRO A 135 11.30 -12.75 -28.95
N SER A 136 10.82 -14.00 -28.83
CA SER A 136 11.64 -15.15 -28.48
C SER A 136 12.75 -15.32 -29.53
N SER A 137 13.98 -14.93 -29.19
CA SER A 137 15.16 -15.20 -30.03
C SER A 137 15.82 -16.51 -29.58
N ASN A 138 15.33 -17.61 -30.16
CA ASN A 138 16.03 -18.89 -30.10
C ASN A 138 17.31 -18.84 -30.96
N GLY A 139 18.47 -18.91 -30.29
CA GLY A 139 19.64 -19.72 -30.66
C GLY A 139 20.45 -19.35 -31.91
N ARG A 140 21.75 -19.09 -31.71
CA ARG A 140 22.87 -19.58 -32.57
C ARG A 140 24.21 -19.39 -31.86
N LYS A 141 24.68 -20.42 -31.16
CA LYS A 141 26.10 -20.55 -30.75
C LYS A 141 26.94 -20.69 -32.02
N ARG A 142 27.82 -19.71 -32.31
CA ARG A 142 28.79 -19.83 -33.39
C ARG A 142 30.03 -20.57 -32.90
N LYS A 143 30.45 -21.51 -33.74
CA LYS A 143 31.62 -22.37 -33.70
C LYS A 143 32.89 -21.53 -33.58
N LYS A 144 33.83 -21.94 -32.71
CA LYS A 144 35.25 -21.57 -32.81
C LYS A 144 35.86 -22.42 -33.93
N GLU A 145 36.53 -21.78 -34.87
CA GLU A 145 37.53 -22.39 -35.75
C GLU A 145 38.90 -21.81 -35.36
N ASP A 146 39.91 -22.62 -35.64
CA ASP A 146 41.27 -22.64 -35.13
C ASP A 146 42.13 -21.39 -35.41
#